data_AF-A0A934WV27-F1
#
_entry.id   AF-A0A934WV27-F1
#
_cell.length_a   1.000
_cell.length_b   1.000
_cell.length_c   1.000
_cell.angle_alpha   90.00
_cell.angle_beta   90.00
_cell.angle_gamma   90.00
#
_symmetry.space_group_name_H-M   'P 1'
#
loop_
_entity.id
_entity.type
_entity.pdbx_description
1 polymer ?
#
loop_
_entity_poly.entity_id
_entity_poly.type
_entity_poly.pdbx_seq_one_letter_code
_entity_poly.pdbx_strand_id
1 'polypeptide(L)'
;MKYIFLLLSTISITLLSSCNQPATMNNTAYKTTNDTISITILQTADIHGQLDSHPELFWENGEIKFKQRGGLANIKTLFEQEREKNPHRTVILDGGDLIQGSGYAALSEGAIFPEIVKQMGYDVIIPGNWEVVYGKDIMLKVMKGYETHVIAQNMQHDLDKENLFPPYWIKEIEGIRIGFIGLNDPAVPIRQNPIFSKGVTFSGIDHHLKELIDKVKQEEKVDVLFLITHIGAFKQIDLASNEIAENVDYILGNDTHERIRDLIVGKYAKVAEPGAFGSFVGKLTLHFLDGKRVGDEYELIDVDPATYPANEPLQKMIDEAKKPYKDNLETVIGYTTTPLYRYLTVENPMDNMITDAAKWKTGADISISNGFRFGNPIVPEKGENAPITKANLWDILPINENIKTGKASGRQIKDWLEKEIHNAFSPNANERFGGWMVRFSGMRVEFDVQKEKGERVQSITVNGNPMEESTLYTISACVRPGDPLDNLCRMENLQDVIVKDYTIHDAVIEYLGKHSPISPTIDGRSYSDDLGKYSFSTIPGTNYVFE
;
A
#
# COMPACT_ATOMS: atom_id res chain seq x y z
N MET A 1 -42.26 -69.94 -32.81
CA MET A 1 -41.07 -70.82 -32.90
C MET A 1 -40.75 -71.28 -31.48
N LYS A 2 -41.26 -72.47 -31.10
CA LYS A 2 -40.50 -73.68 -30.69
C LYS A 2 -39.60 -73.46 -29.44
N TYR A 3 -40.03 -73.84 -28.23
CA TYR A 3 -39.90 -75.18 -27.56
C TYR A 3 -38.46 -75.41 -27.06
N ILE A 4 -38.13 -75.60 -25.76
CA ILE A 4 -38.20 -76.83 -24.91
C ILE A 4 -37.47 -76.50 -23.57
N PHE A 5 -38.00 -76.68 -22.34
CA PHE A 5 -38.25 -77.88 -21.50
C PHE A 5 -37.03 -78.49 -20.76
N LEU A 6 -37.05 -78.47 -19.41
CA LEU A 6 -36.85 -79.59 -18.43
C LEU A 6 -36.55 -79.00 -17.02
N LEU A 7 -37.39 -79.08 -15.98
CA LEU A 7 -37.84 -80.19 -15.10
C LEU A 7 -36.78 -80.82 -14.14
N LEU A 8 -37.00 -80.51 -12.84
CA LEU A 8 -36.93 -81.36 -11.62
C LEU A 8 -35.67 -82.18 -11.27
N SER A 9 -35.14 -81.94 -10.07
CA SER A 9 -35.20 -82.95 -8.98
C SER A 9 -34.71 -82.40 -7.63
N THR A 10 -35.54 -82.61 -6.62
CA THR A 10 -35.34 -82.43 -5.18
C THR A 10 -34.36 -83.45 -4.57
N ILE A 11 -33.47 -83.01 -3.68
CA ILE A 11 -32.99 -83.81 -2.54
C ILE A 11 -32.95 -82.92 -1.29
N SER A 12 -33.84 -83.22 -0.36
CA SER A 12 -33.78 -82.84 1.05
C SER A 12 -32.69 -83.64 1.78
N ILE A 13 -32.11 -83.11 2.87
CA ILE A 13 -32.12 -83.78 4.19
C ILE A 13 -31.40 -82.93 5.28
N THR A 14 -32.20 -82.62 6.32
CA THR A 14 -31.96 -82.41 7.77
C THR A 14 -30.94 -81.36 8.25
N LEU A 15 -31.36 -80.28 8.91
CA LEU A 15 -31.88 -80.13 10.30
C LEU A 15 -30.77 -80.06 11.37
N LEU A 16 -30.68 -78.89 12.02
CA LEU A 16 -30.71 -78.66 13.49
C LEU A 16 -30.33 -77.18 13.71
N SER A 17 -31.31 -76.30 13.92
CA SER A 17 -31.86 -75.88 15.23
C SER A 17 -31.14 -74.67 15.82
N SER A 18 -31.81 -73.52 15.84
CA SER A 18 -32.07 -72.74 17.06
C SER A 18 -32.67 -71.38 16.68
N CYS A 19 -33.91 -71.13 17.09
CA CYS A 19 -34.47 -69.79 17.18
C CYS A 19 -33.70 -68.98 18.23
N ASN A 20 -33.39 -67.70 17.97
CA ASN A 20 -33.70 -66.61 18.89
C ASN A 20 -33.48 -65.22 18.25
N GLN A 21 -34.50 -64.39 18.46
CA GLN A 21 -34.75 -62.96 18.24
C GLN A 21 -33.63 -62.02 17.70
N PRO A 22 -34.01 -60.99 16.92
CA PRO A 22 -33.07 -60.01 16.39
C PRO A 22 -32.58 -59.07 17.50
N ALA A 23 -31.28 -59.12 17.78
CA ALA A 23 -30.62 -58.03 18.50
C ALA A 23 -30.62 -56.80 17.60
N THR A 24 -31.31 -55.75 18.04
CA THR A 24 -31.16 -54.38 17.56
C THR A 24 -29.69 -53.99 17.66
N MET A 25 -28.98 -54.06 16.53
CA MET A 25 -27.68 -53.41 16.38
C MET A 25 -27.93 -51.91 16.33
N ASN A 26 -27.67 -51.24 17.44
CA ASN A 26 -27.39 -49.81 17.44
C ASN A 26 -26.19 -49.58 16.52
N ASN A 27 -26.45 -49.19 15.28
CA ASN A 27 -25.48 -48.48 14.47
C ASN A 27 -25.30 -47.11 15.10
N THR A 28 -24.42 -47.01 16.10
CA THR A 28 -23.68 -45.77 16.32
C THR A 28 -22.81 -45.59 15.09
N ALA A 29 -23.39 -44.92 14.09
CA ALA A 29 -22.60 -44.28 13.06
C ALA A 29 -21.65 -43.32 13.78
N TYR A 30 -20.37 -43.68 13.83
CA TYR A 30 -19.31 -42.73 14.10
C TYR A 30 -19.38 -41.69 12.98
N LYS A 31 -20.08 -40.60 13.26
CA LYS A 31 -20.07 -39.42 12.41
C LYS A 31 -18.77 -38.68 12.75
N THR A 32 -17.64 -39.13 12.20
CA THR A 32 -16.43 -38.31 12.14
C THR A 32 -16.67 -37.27 11.05
N THR A 33 -17.45 -36.24 11.39
CA THR A 33 -17.23 -34.92 10.78
C THR A 33 -15.87 -34.49 11.29
N ASN A 34 -14.84 -34.68 10.49
CA ASN A 34 -13.54 -34.11 10.76
C ASN A 34 -13.72 -32.59 10.78
N ASP A 35 -13.85 -32.00 11.98
CA ASP A 35 -14.10 -30.56 12.15
C ASP A 35 -12.93 -29.80 11.56
N THR A 36 -13.21 -29.09 10.47
CA THR A 36 -12.22 -28.24 9.82
C THR A 36 -12.29 -26.87 10.48
N ILE A 37 -11.28 -26.51 11.27
CA ILE A 37 -11.19 -25.17 11.86
C ILE A 37 -10.76 -24.23 10.75
N SER A 38 -11.46 -23.10 10.59
CA SER A 38 -11.06 -22.04 9.65
C SER A 38 -10.75 -20.77 10.41
N ILE A 39 -9.62 -20.13 10.11
CA ILE A 39 -9.19 -18.87 10.72
C ILE A 39 -9.07 -17.82 9.62
N THR A 40 -9.72 -16.67 9.83
CA THR A 40 -9.72 -15.55 8.89
C THR A 40 -8.72 -14.49 9.33
N ILE A 41 -7.86 -14.04 8.42
CA ILE A 41 -6.99 -12.89 8.58
C ILE A 41 -7.47 -11.80 7.63
N LEU A 42 -7.79 -10.62 8.16
CA LEU A 42 -8.16 -9.44 7.39
C LEU A 42 -7.04 -8.41 7.46
N GLN A 43 -6.60 -7.92 6.31
CA GLN A 43 -5.51 -6.95 6.16
C GLN A 43 -6.03 -5.67 5.50
N THR A 44 -5.80 -4.54 6.15
CA THR A 44 -5.71 -3.22 5.52
C THR A 44 -4.27 -2.74 5.53
N ALA A 45 -3.98 -1.72 4.72
CA ALA A 45 -2.70 -1.07 4.67
C ALA A 45 -2.84 0.28 3.96
N ASP A 46 -1.85 1.15 4.15
CA ASP A 46 -1.67 2.34 3.33
C ASP A 46 -2.96 3.18 3.27
N ILE A 47 -3.67 3.27 4.40
CA ILE A 47 -4.94 3.98 4.51
C ILE A 47 -4.73 5.47 4.18
N HIS A 48 -3.53 5.99 4.42
CA HIS A 48 -3.12 7.35 4.07
C HIS A 48 -4.14 8.40 4.53
N GLY A 49 -4.62 8.24 5.76
CA GLY A 49 -5.51 9.18 6.43
C GLY A 49 -6.87 9.36 5.77
N GLN A 50 -7.24 8.46 4.86
CA GLN A 50 -8.51 8.51 4.13
C GLN A 50 -9.65 8.05 5.04
N LEU A 51 -10.45 9.01 5.49
CA LEU A 51 -11.55 8.78 6.44
C LEU A 51 -12.83 8.34 5.73
N ASP A 52 -13.09 8.92 4.56
CA ASP A 52 -14.34 8.77 3.81
C ASP A 52 -14.12 7.93 2.54
N SER A 53 -15.24 7.44 1.98
CA SER A 53 -15.20 6.82 0.65
C SER A 53 -14.80 7.85 -0.42
N HIS A 54 -14.16 7.38 -1.49
CA HIS A 54 -13.67 8.22 -2.58
C HIS A 54 -13.74 7.49 -3.93
N PRO A 55 -13.62 8.20 -5.06
CA PRO A 55 -13.44 7.55 -6.36
C PRO A 55 -12.08 6.86 -6.41
N GLU A 56 -12.06 5.56 -6.66
CA GLU A 56 -10.88 4.72 -6.82
C GLU A 56 -10.71 4.34 -8.30
N LEU A 57 -9.47 4.26 -8.79
CA LEU A 57 -9.18 3.95 -10.19
C LEU A 57 -9.15 2.44 -10.42
N PHE A 58 -9.84 1.98 -11.46
CA PHE A 58 -9.80 0.61 -11.96
C PHE A 58 -9.34 0.59 -13.42
N TRP A 59 -8.64 -0.46 -13.81
CA TRP A 59 -8.24 -0.72 -15.19
C TRP A 59 -9.01 -1.91 -15.75
N GLU A 60 -10.05 -1.62 -16.53
CA GLU A 60 -11.00 -2.64 -16.99
C GLU A 60 -11.13 -2.59 -18.51
N ASN A 61 -10.92 -3.73 -19.17
CA ASN A 61 -11.07 -3.87 -20.63
C ASN A 61 -10.24 -2.84 -21.44
N GLY A 62 -9.07 -2.46 -20.93
CA GLY A 62 -8.20 -1.47 -21.59
C GLY A 62 -8.62 0.00 -21.37
N GLU A 63 -9.51 0.25 -20.40
CA GLU A 63 -9.99 1.59 -20.09
C GLU A 63 -9.88 1.91 -18.60
N ILE A 64 -9.59 3.18 -18.29
CA ILE A 64 -9.68 3.70 -16.93
C ILE A 64 -11.15 3.86 -16.55
N LYS A 65 -11.54 3.25 -15.43
CA LYS A 65 -12.83 3.43 -14.77
C LYS A 65 -12.61 3.98 -13.36
N PHE A 66 -13.62 4.67 -12.84
CA PHE A 66 -13.62 5.15 -11.46
C PHE A 66 -14.85 4.58 -10.74
N LYS A 67 -14.65 4.03 -9.54
CA LYS A 67 -15.73 3.51 -8.70
C LYS A 67 -15.56 4.02 -7.30
N GLN A 68 -16.67 4.29 -6.61
CA GLN A 68 -16.62 4.71 -5.21
C GLN A 68 -16.13 3.54 -4.34
N ARG A 69 -15.09 3.74 -3.54
CA ARG A 69 -14.50 2.74 -2.64
C ARG A 69 -14.08 3.35 -1.31
N GLY A 70 -13.87 2.48 -0.32
CA GLY A 70 -13.27 2.82 0.96
C GLY A 70 -14.19 3.54 1.93
N GLY A 71 -13.57 4.24 2.89
CA GLY A 71 -14.21 4.85 4.05
C GLY A 71 -14.12 3.96 5.29
N LEU A 72 -13.57 4.49 6.39
CA LEU A 72 -13.33 3.71 7.61
C LEU A 72 -14.62 3.16 8.22
N ALA A 73 -15.73 3.92 8.12
CA ALA A 73 -17.04 3.46 8.54
C ALA A 73 -17.55 2.27 7.70
N ASN A 74 -17.22 2.22 6.41
CA ASN A 74 -17.59 1.12 5.51
C ASN A 74 -16.71 -0.12 5.78
N ILE A 75 -15.40 0.08 5.97
CA ILE A 75 -14.47 -0.99 6.38
C ILE A 75 -14.91 -1.61 7.70
N LYS A 76 -15.35 -0.79 8.66
CA LYS A 76 -15.88 -1.28 9.95
C LYS A 76 -17.05 -2.23 9.76
N THR A 77 -18.00 -1.90 8.89
CA THR A 77 -19.12 -2.79 8.54
C THR A 77 -18.63 -4.09 7.90
N LEU A 78 -17.65 -4.03 6.99
CA LEU A 78 -17.02 -5.23 6.41
C LEU A 78 -16.40 -6.12 7.50
N PHE A 79 -15.60 -5.53 8.39
CA PHE A 79 -14.97 -6.24 9.51
C PHE A 79 -15.98 -6.91 10.43
N GLU A 80 -17.09 -6.23 10.75
CA GLU A 80 -18.17 -6.81 11.57
C GLU A 80 -18.83 -8.00 10.86
N GLN A 81 -19.16 -7.86 9.58
CA GLN A 81 -19.75 -8.96 8.80
C GLN A 81 -18.83 -10.19 8.70
N GLU A 82 -17.53 -10.00 8.47
CA GLU A 82 -16.58 -11.11 8.41
C GLU A 82 -16.37 -11.77 9.79
N ARG A 83 -16.38 -10.97 10.87
CA ARG A 83 -16.36 -11.50 12.24
C ARG A 83 -17.62 -12.29 12.58
N GLU A 84 -18.79 -11.86 12.11
CA GLU A 84 -20.05 -12.60 12.30
C GLU A 84 -20.05 -13.93 11.54
N LYS A 85 -19.46 -13.98 10.34
CA LYS A 85 -19.29 -15.22 9.56
C LYS A 85 -18.34 -16.20 10.23
N ASN A 86 -17.31 -15.72 10.93
CA ASN A 86 -16.34 -16.57 11.63
C ASN A 86 -16.04 -16.07 13.07
N PRO A 87 -17.00 -16.22 14.01
CA PRO A 87 -16.88 -15.68 15.36
C PRO A 87 -15.68 -16.25 16.11
N HIS A 88 -14.97 -15.38 16.84
CA HIS A 88 -13.77 -15.70 17.64
C HIS A 88 -12.56 -16.25 16.84
N ARG A 89 -12.68 -16.42 15.53
CA ARG A 89 -11.63 -16.97 14.65
C ARG A 89 -11.22 -16.00 13.54
N THR A 90 -11.43 -14.71 13.76
CA THR A 90 -11.01 -13.64 12.85
C THR A 90 -9.95 -12.78 13.53
N VAL A 91 -8.83 -12.54 12.84
CA VAL A 91 -7.77 -11.61 13.22
C VAL A 91 -7.77 -10.47 12.20
N ILE A 92 -7.76 -9.24 12.68
CA ILE A 92 -7.73 -8.05 11.83
C ILE A 92 -6.44 -7.30 12.06
N LEU A 93 -5.73 -6.94 11.00
CA LEU A 93 -4.48 -6.22 11.08
C LEU A 93 -4.42 -5.04 10.11
N ASP A 94 -3.57 -4.08 10.45
CA ASP A 94 -3.20 -2.98 9.57
C ASP A 94 -1.67 -2.95 9.33
N GLY A 95 -1.32 -2.78 8.07
CA GLY A 95 0.05 -2.82 7.57
C GLY A 95 0.86 -1.53 7.72
N GLY A 96 0.30 -0.47 8.31
CA GLY A 96 0.96 0.83 8.48
C GLY A 96 0.60 1.84 7.40
N ASP A 97 1.21 3.03 7.48
CA ASP A 97 0.86 4.21 6.68
C ASP A 97 -0.59 4.66 6.86
N LEU A 98 -1.01 4.81 8.12
CA LEU A 98 -2.38 5.15 8.50
C LEU A 98 -2.57 6.66 8.69
N ILE A 99 -1.61 7.35 9.30
CA ILE A 99 -1.79 8.72 9.86
C ILE A 99 -1.18 9.84 9.03
N GLN A 100 -0.84 9.57 7.78
CA GLN A 100 -0.32 10.55 6.82
C GLN A 100 -1.19 10.54 5.57
N GLY A 101 -1.11 11.53 4.68
CA GLY A 101 -1.75 11.41 3.35
C GLY A 101 -3.11 12.10 3.21
N SER A 102 -3.63 12.74 4.25
CA SER A 102 -4.84 13.58 4.16
C SER A 102 -4.74 14.88 4.95
N GLY A 103 -5.57 15.86 4.60
CA GLY A 103 -5.58 17.17 5.27
C GLY A 103 -5.99 17.09 6.74
N TYR A 104 -6.93 16.20 7.07
CA TYR A 104 -7.34 15.98 8.46
C TYR A 104 -6.22 15.35 9.27
N ALA A 105 -5.46 14.43 8.68
CA ALA A 105 -4.28 13.85 9.30
C ALA A 105 -3.21 14.91 9.56
N ALA A 106 -2.87 15.72 8.55
CA ALA A 106 -1.81 16.72 8.65
C ALA A 106 -2.14 17.84 9.64
N LEU A 107 -3.35 18.42 9.59
CA LEU A 107 -3.73 19.54 10.47
C LEU A 107 -3.96 19.12 11.92
N SER A 108 -4.15 17.83 12.18
CA SER A 108 -4.25 17.27 13.54
C SER A 108 -2.97 16.61 14.03
N GLU A 109 -1.94 16.51 13.18
CA GLU A 109 -0.73 15.72 13.42
C GLU A 109 -1.07 14.28 13.85
N GLY A 110 -2.08 13.70 13.20
CA GLY A 110 -2.60 12.36 13.48
C GLY A 110 -3.52 12.24 14.71
N ALA A 111 -3.77 13.32 15.46
CA ALA A 111 -4.52 13.27 16.72
C ALA A 111 -6.01 12.86 16.58
N ILE A 112 -6.57 12.87 15.36
CA ILE A 112 -7.94 12.39 15.12
C ILE A 112 -8.07 10.86 15.11
N PHE A 113 -6.98 10.13 14.85
CA PHE A 113 -7.04 8.69 14.59
C PHE A 113 -7.17 7.79 15.83
N PRO A 114 -6.58 8.10 17.01
CA PRO A 114 -6.57 7.16 18.13
C PRO A 114 -7.90 6.49 18.46
N GLU A 115 -8.94 7.29 18.69
CA GLU A 115 -10.26 6.75 19.04
C GLU A 115 -10.94 6.07 17.84
N ILE A 116 -10.77 6.58 16.62
CA ILE A 116 -11.31 5.97 15.40
C ILE A 116 -10.70 4.56 15.20
N VAL A 117 -9.37 4.45 15.26
CA VAL A 117 -8.62 3.20 15.08
C VAL A 117 -8.95 2.20 16.20
N LYS A 118 -9.10 2.67 17.44
CA LYS A 118 -9.58 1.84 18.55
C LYS A 118 -10.94 1.22 18.24
N GLN A 119 -11.88 1.98 17.69
CA GLN A 119 -13.20 1.48 17.32
C GLN A 119 -13.18 0.53 16.10
N MET A 120 -12.18 0.65 15.20
CA MET A 120 -11.98 -0.33 14.13
C MET A 120 -11.76 -1.74 14.69
N GLY A 121 -11.11 -1.83 15.86
CA GLY A 121 -10.88 -3.08 16.56
C GLY A 121 -9.85 -3.95 15.85
N TYR A 122 -8.76 -3.36 15.37
CA TYR A 122 -7.59 -4.11 14.92
C TYR A 122 -7.01 -4.92 16.07
N ASP A 123 -6.54 -6.13 15.77
CA ASP A 123 -5.82 -6.99 16.71
C ASP A 123 -4.32 -6.66 16.74
N VAL A 124 -3.73 -6.29 15.60
CA VAL A 124 -2.31 -5.91 15.50
C VAL A 124 -2.09 -4.89 14.38
N ILE A 125 -1.19 -3.93 14.61
CA ILE A 125 -0.80 -2.90 13.65
C ILE A 125 0.73 -2.82 13.62
N ILE A 126 1.30 -2.52 12.45
CA ILE A 126 2.71 -2.10 12.36
C ILE A 126 2.78 -0.61 11.98
N PRO A 127 3.81 0.13 12.41
CA PRO A 127 4.15 1.40 11.79
C PRO A 127 4.67 1.16 10.36
N GLY A 128 4.15 1.92 9.41
CA GLY A 128 4.69 2.10 8.06
C GLY A 128 5.75 3.20 8.02
N ASN A 129 6.18 3.57 6.82
CA ASN A 129 7.24 4.58 6.68
C ASN A 129 6.76 6.00 6.97
N TRP A 130 5.47 6.30 6.85
CA TRP A 130 4.94 7.65 7.12
C TRP A 130 4.50 7.88 8.57
N GLU A 131 4.46 6.88 9.43
CA GLU A 131 4.16 7.07 10.86
C GLU A 131 5.12 8.05 11.56
N VAL A 132 6.34 8.21 11.05
CA VAL A 132 7.35 9.16 11.58
C VAL A 132 7.15 10.60 11.11
N VAL A 133 6.20 10.90 10.22
CA VAL A 133 6.08 12.20 9.54
C VAL A 133 5.95 13.40 10.49
N TYR A 134 5.25 13.22 11.62
CA TYR A 134 5.09 14.26 12.65
C TYR A 134 6.13 14.16 13.78
N GLY A 135 7.14 13.31 13.61
CA GLY A 135 8.20 13.05 14.57
C GLY A 135 7.87 11.95 15.58
N LYS A 136 8.94 11.42 16.18
CA LYS A 136 8.92 10.25 17.07
C LYS A 136 7.91 10.34 18.23
N ASP A 137 7.86 11.46 18.93
CA ASP A 137 7.03 11.59 20.12
C ASP A 137 5.53 11.58 19.78
N ILE A 138 5.16 12.22 18.67
CA ILE A 138 3.78 12.22 18.17
C ILE A 138 3.41 10.83 17.69
N MET A 139 4.27 10.16 16.91
CA MET A 139 4.08 8.77 16.49
C MET A 139 3.79 7.85 17.69
N LEU A 140 4.67 7.84 18.70
CA LEU A 140 4.50 6.99 19.89
C LEU A 140 3.21 7.31 20.65
N LYS A 141 2.86 8.59 20.77
CA LYS A 141 1.63 9.03 21.43
C LYS A 141 0.37 8.55 20.68
N VAL A 142 0.32 8.75 19.36
CA VAL A 142 -0.81 8.36 18.52
C VAL A 142 -0.98 6.84 18.52
N MET A 143 0.09 6.10 18.28
CA MET A 143 0.03 4.63 18.21
C MET A 143 -0.32 3.99 19.56
N LYS A 144 0.15 4.56 20.67
CA LYS A 144 -0.28 4.13 22.01
C LYS A 144 -1.78 4.34 22.22
N GLY A 145 -2.35 5.39 21.63
CA GLY A 145 -3.77 5.70 21.70
C GLY A 145 -4.69 4.74 20.92
N TYR A 146 -4.15 3.88 20.05
CA TYR A 146 -4.92 2.86 19.35
C TYR A 146 -5.46 1.76 20.26
N GLU A 147 -4.85 1.57 21.45
CA GLU A 147 -5.19 0.51 22.41
C GLU A 147 -5.21 -0.91 21.78
N THR A 148 -4.31 -1.15 20.82
CA THR A 148 -4.09 -2.45 20.16
C THR A 148 -2.60 -2.84 20.23
N HIS A 149 -2.27 -4.05 19.76
CA HIS A 149 -0.88 -4.46 19.65
C HIS A 149 -0.19 -3.70 18.51
N VAL A 150 0.87 -2.98 18.84
CA VAL A 150 1.75 -2.35 17.85
C VAL A 150 3.08 -3.08 17.87
N ILE A 151 3.49 -3.63 16.74
CA ILE A 151 4.74 -4.40 16.63
C ILE A 151 5.64 -3.87 15.52
N ALA A 152 6.95 -3.87 15.76
CA ALA A 152 7.97 -3.63 14.75
C ALA A 152 9.32 -4.09 15.30
N GLN A 153 9.95 -5.05 14.62
CA GLN A 153 11.20 -5.62 15.10
C GLN A 153 12.40 -4.70 14.87
N ASN A 154 12.39 -3.92 13.79
CA ASN A 154 13.55 -3.14 13.37
C ASN A 154 13.47 -1.64 13.63
N MET A 155 12.48 -1.13 14.37
CA MET A 155 12.42 0.29 14.73
C MET A 155 13.04 0.51 16.11
N GLN A 156 14.08 1.34 16.17
CA GLN A 156 14.90 1.53 17.37
C GLN A 156 15.12 3.00 17.72
N HIS A 157 15.38 3.25 19.00
CA HIS A 157 16.00 4.49 19.45
C HIS A 157 17.39 4.65 18.81
N ASP A 158 17.72 5.84 18.29
CA ASP A 158 18.99 6.07 17.60
C ASP A 158 20.21 6.01 18.54
N LEU A 159 20.06 6.41 19.81
CA LEU A 159 21.14 6.48 20.80
C LEU A 159 21.53 5.13 21.42
N ASP A 160 20.57 4.41 22.01
CA ASP A 160 20.81 3.17 22.77
C ASP A 160 20.45 1.89 22.00
N LYS A 161 19.83 2.03 20.83
CA LYS A 161 19.38 0.93 19.95
C LYS A 161 18.31 0.03 20.58
N GLU A 162 17.65 0.48 21.65
CA GLU A 162 16.49 -0.22 22.19
C GLU A 162 15.32 -0.17 21.22
N ASN A 163 14.53 -1.25 21.15
CA ASN A 163 13.38 -1.33 20.26
C ASN A 163 12.28 -0.37 20.70
N LEU A 164 11.68 0.33 19.74
CA LEU A 164 10.53 1.23 19.97
C LEU A 164 9.24 0.46 20.25
N PHE A 165 9.13 -0.73 19.69
CA PHE A 165 7.94 -1.58 19.78
C PHE A 165 8.36 -3.03 20.06
N PRO A 166 7.47 -3.86 20.64
CA PRO A 166 7.67 -5.30 20.66
C PRO A 166 7.91 -5.84 19.24
N PRO A 167 8.81 -6.82 19.07
CA PRO A 167 9.15 -7.32 17.74
C PRO A 167 8.05 -8.19 17.10
N TYR A 168 7.27 -8.88 17.93
CA TYR A 168 6.26 -9.82 17.49
C TYR A 168 5.07 -9.90 18.45
N TRP A 169 3.97 -10.48 17.96
CA TRP A 169 2.79 -10.82 18.73
C TRP A 169 2.31 -12.23 18.34
N ILE A 170 1.77 -12.98 19.31
CA ILE A 170 1.25 -14.33 19.08
C ILE A 170 -0.17 -14.40 19.61
N LYS A 171 -1.07 -14.97 18.82
CA LYS A 171 -2.46 -15.26 19.20
C LYS A 171 -2.74 -16.75 19.06
N GLU A 172 -3.32 -17.33 20.10
CA GLU A 172 -3.81 -18.70 20.07
C GLU A 172 -5.32 -18.70 19.79
N ILE A 173 -5.76 -19.47 18.80
CA ILE A 173 -7.17 -19.65 18.44
C ILE A 173 -7.44 -21.14 18.38
N GLU A 174 -8.21 -21.64 19.36
CA GLU A 174 -8.60 -23.06 19.45
C GLU A 174 -7.41 -24.03 19.37
N GLY A 175 -6.30 -23.69 20.04
CA GLY A 175 -5.08 -24.49 20.08
C GLY A 175 -4.13 -24.25 18.90
N ILE A 176 -4.50 -23.46 17.89
CA ILE A 176 -3.61 -23.04 16.80
C ILE A 176 -2.90 -21.75 17.20
N ARG A 177 -1.56 -21.75 17.21
CA ARG A 177 -0.72 -20.58 17.53
C ARG A 177 -0.32 -19.85 16.26
N ILE A 178 -0.70 -18.58 16.16
CA ILE A 178 -0.42 -17.71 15.02
C ILE A 178 0.53 -16.61 15.46
N GLY A 179 1.68 -16.50 14.80
CA GLY A 179 2.69 -15.48 15.08
C GLY A 179 2.71 -14.40 14.01
N PHE A 180 2.99 -13.17 14.45
CA PHE A 180 3.12 -11.99 13.60
C PHE A 180 4.40 -11.25 13.97
N ILE A 181 5.28 -10.99 13.01
CA ILE A 181 6.49 -10.17 13.17
C ILE A 181 6.34 -8.92 12.29
N GLY A 182 6.57 -7.74 12.86
CA GLY A 182 6.51 -6.48 12.11
C GLY A 182 7.86 -6.06 11.55
N LEU A 183 7.90 -5.57 10.32
CA LEU A 183 9.13 -5.14 9.64
C LEU A 183 8.89 -3.89 8.79
N ASN A 184 9.78 -2.90 8.88
CA ASN A 184 9.72 -1.67 8.08
C ASN A 184 10.96 -1.54 7.18
N ASP A 185 10.94 -0.68 6.16
CA ASP A 185 12.07 -0.50 5.23
C ASP A 185 13.25 0.19 5.95
N PRO A 186 14.45 -0.42 6.04
CA PRO A 186 15.61 0.24 6.63
C PRO A 186 15.98 1.58 5.97
N ALA A 187 15.53 1.81 4.73
CA ALA A 187 15.78 3.03 3.98
C ALA A 187 14.86 4.22 4.34
N VAL A 188 13.88 4.08 5.25
CA VAL A 188 12.95 5.18 5.62
C VAL A 188 13.65 6.54 5.85
N PRO A 189 14.74 6.63 6.65
CA PRO A 189 15.38 7.92 6.94
C PRO A 189 16.00 8.61 5.72
N ILE A 190 16.24 7.87 4.63
CA ILE A 190 16.85 8.37 3.40
C ILE A 190 15.77 8.67 2.35
N ARG A 191 14.71 7.85 2.29
CA ARG A 191 13.59 7.98 1.33
C ARG A 191 12.77 9.26 1.58
N GLN A 192 12.58 9.60 2.85
CA GLN A 192 11.76 10.74 3.28
C GLN A 192 12.61 11.95 3.65
N ASN A 193 11.99 13.00 4.16
CA ASN A 193 12.71 14.09 4.81
C ASN A 193 13.45 13.54 6.05
N PRO A 194 14.79 13.65 6.13
CA PRO A 194 15.56 13.12 7.25
C PRO A 194 15.11 13.58 8.64
N ILE A 195 14.46 14.76 8.74
CA ILE A 195 13.98 15.28 10.03
C ILE A 195 12.85 14.44 10.63
N PHE A 196 12.05 13.75 9.80
CA PHE A 196 10.92 12.94 10.27
C PHE A 196 11.39 11.79 11.16
N SER A 197 12.49 11.13 10.78
CA SER A 197 13.07 10.02 11.54
C SER A 197 14.07 10.45 12.62
N LYS A 198 14.14 11.74 12.99
CA LYS A 198 15.05 12.18 14.06
C LYS A 198 14.76 11.43 15.37
N GLY A 199 15.77 10.81 15.97
CA GLY A 199 15.61 9.98 17.17
C GLY A 199 15.21 8.53 16.89
N VAL A 200 15.04 8.15 15.62
CA VAL A 200 14.62 6.81 15.17
C VAL A 200 15.65 6.25 14.20
N THR A 201 15.99 4.99 14.35
CA THR A 201 16.83 4.24 13.41
C THR A 201 16.15 2.94 13.05
N PHE A 202 16.54 2.37 11.91
CA PHE A 202 15.99 1.13 11.40
C PHE A 202 17.10 0.10 11.23
N SER A 203 17.00 -1.05 11.90
CA SER A 203 17.93 -2.16 11.68
C SER A 203 17.67 -2.83 10.32
N GLY A 204 18.72 -3.47 9.78
CA GLY A 204 18.68 -4.08 8.46
C GLY A 204 17.82 -5.34 8.37
N ILE A 205 17.57 -5.78 7.13
CA ILE A 205 16.99 -7.10 6.83
C ILE A 205 18.17 -8.06 6.67
N ASP A 206 18.64 -8.62 7.78
CA ASP A 206 19.86 -9.42 7.84
C ASP A 206 19.70 -10.71 8.68
N HIS A 207 20.81 -11.37 9.02
CA HIS A 207 20.81 -12.62 9.79
C HIS A 207 20.11 -12.51 11.15
N HIS A 208 20.08 -11.35 11.81
CA HIS A 208 19.37 -11.19 13.08
C HIS A 208 17.85 -11.33 12.90
N LEU A 209 17.31 -10.88 11.76
CA LEU A 209 15.90 -11.12 11.44
C LEU A 209 15.62 -12.62 11.28
N LYS A 210 16.54 -13.37 10.64
CA LYS A 210 16.40 -14.83 10.54
C LYS A 210 16.42 -15.50 11.91
N GLU A 211 17.34 -15.11 12.79
CA GLU A 211 17.39 -15.65 14.16
C GLU A 211 16.10 -15.39 14.93
N LEU A 212 15.52 -14.19 14.80
CA LEU A 212 14.23 -13.86 15.40
C LEU A 212 13.09 -14.72 14.83
N ILE A 213 13.03 -14.88 13.50
CA ILE A 213 12.04 -15.71 12.81
C ILE A 213 12.12 -17.16 13.30
N ASP A 214 13.33 -17.72 13.31
CA ASP A 214 13.57 -19.11 13.72
C ASP A 214 13.20 -19.32 15.19
N LYS A 215 13.56 -18.36 16.06
CA LYS A 215 13.16 -18.36 17.48
C LYS A 215 11.64 -18.34 17.64
N VAL A 216 10.95 -17.41 16.98
CA VAL A 216 9.48 -17.29 17.08
C VAL A 216 8.80 -18.55 16.53
N LYS A 217 9.27 -19.13 15.43
CA LYS A 217 8.68 -20.36 14.90
C LYS A 217 8.89 -21.54 15.87
N GLN A 218 10.11 -21.74 16.35
CA GLN A 218 10.53 -22.97 17.04
C GLN A 218 10.32 -22.94 18.55
N GLU A 219 10.77 -21.89 19.22
CA GLU A 219 10.70 -21.79 20.69
C GLU A 219 9.28 -21.47 21.16
N GLU A 220 8.59 -20.57 20.44
CA GLU A 220 7.20 -20.23 20.73
C GLU A 220 6.21 -21.22 20.09
N LYS A 221 6.69 -22.21 19.32
CA LYS A 221 5.88 -23.28 18.72
C LYS A 221 4.70 -22.73 17.90
N VAL A 222 4.99 -21.79 17.01
CA VAL A 222 4.01 -21.13 16.14
C VAL A 222 3.65 -22.04 14.96
N ASP A 223 2.36 -22.33 14.78
CA ASP A 223 1.86 -23.16 13.70
C ASP A 223 1.89 -22.42 12.36
N VAL A 224 1.53 -21.13 12.35
CA VAL A 224 1.57 -20.25 11.17
C VAL A 224 2.24 -18.93 11.50
N LEU A 225 3.30 -18.58 10.77
CA LEU A 225 4.07 -17.36 10.98
C LEU A 225 3.89 -16.37 9.83
N PHE A 226 3.45 -15.17 10.18
CA PHE A 226 3.29 -14.02 9.29
C PHE A 226 4.42 -13.01 9.51
N LEU A 227 5.00 -12.52 8.42
CA LEU A 227 5.67 -11.23 8.42
C LEU A 227 4.69 -10.17 7.94
N ILE A 228 4.44 -9.13 8.74
CA ILE A 228 3.74 -7.92 8.30
C ILE A 228 4.84 -6.93 7.92
N THR A 229 4.93 -6.57 6.65
CA THR A 229 6.10 -5.85 6.12
C THR A 229 5.71 -4.57 5.41
N HIS A 230 6.38 -3.47 5.75
CA HIS A 230 6.23 -2.18 5.09
C HIS A 230 7.50 -1.84 4.29
N ILE A 231 7.79 -2.66 3.27
CA ILE A 231 9.05 -2.64 2.51
C ILE A 231 8.87 -2.59 0.99
N GLY A 232 7.62 -2.66 0.51
CA GLY A 232 7.25 -2.65 -0.90
C GLY A 232 7.32 -4.01 -1.59
N ALA A 233 6.35 -4.27 -2.48
CA ALA A 233 6.07 -5.55 -3.11
C ALA A 233 7.29 -6.25 -3.72
N PHE A 234 8.16 -5.50 -4.37
CA PHE A 234 9.39 -6.05 -4.97
C PHE A 234 10.33 -6.66 -3.93
N LYS A 235 10.56 -5.96 -2.81
CA LYS A 235 11.42 -6.47 -1.74
C LYS A 235 10.73 -7.59 -0.95
N GLN A 236 9.42 -7.54 -0.83
CA GLN A 236 8.63 -8.61 -0.20
C GLN A 236 8.76 -9.93 -0.96
N ILE A 237 8.68 -9.88 -2.30
CA ILE A 237 8.75 -11.08 -3.14
C ILE A 237 10.16 -11.66 -3.18
N ASP A 238 11.18 -10.79 -3.19
CA ASP A 238 12.58 -11.19 -3.01
C ASP A 238 12.76 -11.89 -1.64
N LEU A 239 12.26 -11.28 -0.56
CA LEU A 239 12.30 -11.83 0.79
C LEU A 239 11.56 -13.17 0.89
N ALA A 240 10.40 -13.32 0.24
CA ALA A 240 9.63 -14.56 0.22
C ALA A 240 10.39 -15.76 -0.37
N SER A 241 11.43 -15.48 -1.16
CA SER A 241 12.32 -16.49 -1.76
C SER A 241 13.72 -16.55 -1.13
N ASN A 242 14.00 -15.68 -0.17
CA ASN A 242 15.26 -15.60 0.56
C ASN A 242 15.28 -16.57 1.77
N GLU A 243 16.44 -17.12 2.10
CA GLU A 243 16.63 -18.06 3.23
C GLU A 243 16.26 -17.45 4.60
N ILE A 244 16.25 -16.11 4.74
CA ILE A 244 15.72 -15.43 5.92
C ILE A 244 14.26 -15.84 6.20
N ALA A 245 13.46 -16.05 5.14
CA ALA A 245 12.05 -16.38 5.24
C ALA A 245 11.77 -17.90 5.28
N GLU A 246 12.77 -18.76 5.47
CA GLU A 246 12.62 -20.22 5.43
C GLU A 246 11.51 -20.76 6.35
N ASN A 247 11.32 -20.13 7.52
CA ASN A 247 10.31 -20.51 8.52
C ASN A 247 9.05 -19.61 8.50
N VAL A 248 8.87 -18.80 7.45
CA VAL A 248 7.72 -17.90 7.27
C VAL A 248 6.71 -18.55 6.35
N ASP A 249 5.43 -18.50 6.72
CA ASP A 249 4.34 -19.03 5.90
C ASP A 249 3.81 -17.95 4.92
N TYR A 250 3.69 -16.71 5.39
CA TYR A 250 3.14 -15.59 4.63
C TYR A 250 3.85 -14.27 4.89
N ILE A 251 3.94 -13.45 3.86
CA ILE A 251 4.34 -12.05 3.93
C ILE A 251 3.12 -11.20 3.55
N LEU A 252 2.64 -10.41 4.50
CA LEU A 252 1.56 -9.44 4.34
C LEU A 252 2.21 -8.08 4.09
N GLY A 253 2.30 -7.75 2.80
CA GLY A 253 2.98 -6.63 2.21
C GLY A 253 2.17 -5.33 2.16
N ASN A 254 2.89 -4.20 2.14
CA ASN A 254 2.45 -2.79 2.17
C ASN A 254 3.58 -1.88 1.57
N ASP A 255 3.41 -0.54 1.52
CA ASP A 255 4.32 0.55 1.01
C ASP A 255 4.13 0.92 -0.47
N THR A 256 3.85 -0.05 -1.34
CA THR A 256 3.86 0.17 -2.80
C THR A 256 2.48 0.18 -3.44
N HIS A 257 1.44 -0.14 -2.67
CA HIS A 257 0.02 -0.07 -3.01
C HIS A 257 -0.39 -1.05 -4.12
N GLU A 258 0.33 -2.16 -4.29
CA GLU A 258 -0.07 -3.18 -5.26
C GLU A 258 -1.32 -3.94 -4.79
N ARG A 259 -2.21 -4.24 -5.74
CA ARG A 259 -3.50 -4.93 -5.48
C ARG A 259 -3.37 -6.39 -5.82
N ILE A 260 -2.70 -7.15 -4.96
CA ILE A 260 -2.45 -8.58 -5.22
C ILE A 260 -3.79 -9.31 -5.07
N ARG A 261 -4.44 -9.69 -6.19
CA ARG A 261 -5.70 -10.44 -6.18
C ARG A 261 -5.52 -11.95 -6.01
N ASP A 262 -4.39 -12.48 -6.49
CA ASP A 262 -3.96 -13.87 -6.30
C ASP A 262 -2.62 -13.88 -5.55
N LEU A 263 -2.49 -14.72 -4.52
CA LEU A 263 -1.25 -14.83 -3.74
C LEU A 263 -0.05 -15.11 -4.65
N ILE A 264 1.00 -14.29 -4.51
CA ILE A 264 2.26 -14.51 -5.20
C ILE A 264 3.05 -15.54 -4.41
N VAL A 265 3.44 -16.65 -5.05
CA VAL A 265 4.13 -17.76 -4.38
C VAL A 265 5.64 -17.60 -4.53
N GLY A 266 6.33 -17.29 -3.42
CA GLY A 266 7.79 -17.35 -3.32
C GLY A 266 8.29 -18.76 -3.02
N LYS A 267 9.61 -18.92 -2.92
CA LYS A 267 10.24 -20.22 -2.58
C LYS A 267 9.85 -20.73 -1.20
N TYR A 268 9.70 -19.83 -0.22
CA TYR A 268 9.40 -20.18 1.17
C TYR A 268 8.03 -19.69 1.62
N ALA A 269 7.67 -18.45 1.29
CA ALA A 269 6.42 -17.82 1.74
C ALA A 269 5.53 -17.36 0.58
N LYS A 270 4.24 -17.18 0.86
CA LYS A 270 3.28 -16.52 -0.06
C LYS A 270 3.15 -15.04 0.28
N VAL A 271 2.97 -14.18 -0.72
CA VAL A 271 2.86 -12.72 -0.56
C VAL A 271 1.45 -12.24 -0.91
N ALA A 272 0.93 -11.34 -0.08
CA ALA A 272 -0.31 -10.59 -0.33
C ALA A 272 -0.07 -9.09 -0.05
N GLU A 273 -0.75 -8.22 -0.78
CA GLU A 273 -0.75 -6.76 -0.56
C GLU A 273 -2.14 -6.24 -0.98
N PRO A 274 -2.85 -5.49 -0.11
CA PRO A 274 -4.25 -5.16 -0.35
C PRO A 274 -4.45 -3.94 -1.25
N GLY A 275 -3.40 -3.20 -1.60
CA GLY A 275 -3.53 -1.85 -2.15
C GLY A 275 -3.56 -0.81 -1.04
N ALA A 276 -4.34 0.27 -1.21
CA ALA A 276 -4.27 1.46 -0.35
C ALA A 276 -5.63 2.17 -0.15
N PHE A 277 -5.60 3.27 0.60
CA PHE A 277 -6.70 4.23 0.84
C PHE A 277 -7.92 3.65 1.55
N GLY A 278 -7.80 2.42 2.07
CA GLY A 278 -8.93 1.68 2.60
C GLY A 278 -9.91 1.20 1.51
N SER A 279 -9.53 1.27 0.23
CA SER A 279 -10.37 0.85 -0.90
C SER A 279 -10.59 -0.66 -0.97
N PHE A 280 -9.70 -1.43 -0.35
CA PHE A 280 -9.71 -2.88 -0.37
C PHE A 280 -9.34 -3.47 1.00
N VAL A 281 -9.80 -4.69 1.26
CA VAL A 281 -9.40 -5.51 2.40
C VAL A 281 -8.94 -6.85 1.88
N GLY A 282 -7.69 -7.22 2.17
CA GLY A 282 -7.18 -8.56 1.91
C GLY A 282 -7.78 -9.54 2.91
N LYS A 283 -8.37 -10.65 2.42
CA LYS A 283 -8.93 -11.71 3.26
C LYS A 283 -8.23 -13.01 2.97
N LEU A 284 -7.48 -13.52 3.95
CA LEU A 284 -6.88 -14.85 3.92
C LEU A 284 -7.64 -15.77 4.87
N THR A 285 -8.16 -16.89 4.38
CA THR A 285 -8.77 -17.94 5.20
C THR A 285 -7.86 -19.15 5.24
N LEU A 286 -7.43 -19.54 6.43
CA LEU A 286 -6.59 -20.72 6.67
C LEU A 286 -7.45 -21.88 7.16
N HIS A 287 -7.26 -23.07 6.60
CA HIS A 287 -8.00 -24.28 6.98
C HIS A 287 -7.10 -25.26 7.72
N PHE A 288 -7.62 -25.81 8.83
CA PHE A 288 -6.93 -26.75 9.69
C PHE A 288 -7.75 -28.02 9.89
N LEU A 289 -7.06 -29.16 9.89
CA LEU A 289 -7.59 -30.46 10.27
C LEU A 289 -6.67 -31.10 11.30
N ASP A 290 -7.22 -31.49 12.45
CA ASP A 290 -6.46 -32.09 13.56
C ASP A 290 -5.22 -31.27 13.97
N GLY A 291 -5.38 -29.95 14.02
CA GLY A 291 -4.29 -29.02 14.38
C GLY A 291 -3.32 -28.70 13.24
N LYS A 292 -3.46 -29.31 12.06
CA LYS A 292 -2.53 -29.12 10.93
C LYS A 292 -3.16 -28.31 9.82
N ARG A 293 -2.43 -27.33 9.27
CA ARG A 293 -2.85 -26.57 8.09
C ARG A 293 -3.01 -27.51 6.89
N VAL A 294 -4.17 -27.47 6.23
CA VAL A 294 -4.49 -28.28 5.05
C VAL A 294 -4.76 -27.46 3.79
N GLY A 295 -4.94 -26.14 3.92
CA GLY A 295 -5.16 -25.25 2.78
C GLY A 295 -5.32 -23.80 3.19
N ASP A 296 -5.41 -22.95 2.17
CA ASP A 296 -5.67 -21.52 2.29
C ASP A 296 -6.48 -21.01 1.09
N GLU A 297 -7.27 -19.97 1.32
CA GLU A 297 -8.04 -19.23 0.32
C GLU A 297 -7.75 -17.74 0.51
N TYR A 298 -7.59 -17.01 -0.58
CA TYR A 298 -7.36 -15.57 -0.55
C TYR A 298 -8.34 -14.84 -1.47
N GLU A 299 -8.83 -13.70 -1.00
CA GLU A 299 -9.67 -12.78 -1.75
C GLU A 299 -9.25 -11.35 -1.43
N LEU A 300 -9.16 -10.49 -2.46
CA LEU A 300 -9.05 -9.05 -2.29
C LEU A 300 -10.43 -8.41 -2.43
N ILE A 301 -11.02 -8.03 -1.30
CA ILE A 301 -12.39 -7.52 -1.22
C ILE A 301 -12.41 -6.02 -1.51
N ASP A 302 -13.16 -5.60 -2.52
CA ASP A 302 -13.49 -4.20 -2.76
C ASP A 302 -14.39 -3.65 -1.64
N VAL A 303 -13.97 -2.56 -0.98
CA VAL A 303 -14.80 -1.86 0.02
C VAL A 303 -15.81 -0.97 -0.72
N ASP A 304 -16.83 -1.59 -1.29
CA ASP A 304 -17.90 -0.89 -2.01
C ASP A 304 -18.97 -0.36 -1.03
N PRO A 305 -19.18 0.97 -0.93
CA PRO A 305 -20.20 1.53 -0.03
C PRO A 305 -21.64 1.06 -0.29
N ALA A 306 -21.95 0.55 -1.48
CA ALA A 306 -23.25 -0.03 -1.79
C ALA A 306 -23.43 -1.44 -1.18
N THR A 307 -22.33 -2.16 -0.98
CA THR A 307 -22.31 -3.50 -0.36
C THR A 307 -22.12 -3.39 1.16
N TYR A 308 -21.24 -2.50 1.59
CA TYR A 308 -20.88 -2.26 2.98
C TYR A 308 -21.31 -0.83 3.36
N PRO A 309 -22.54 -0.61 3.83
CA PRO A 309 -22.97 0.72 4.27
C PRO A 309 -22.12 1.20 5.46
N ALA A 310 -21.96 2.51 5.59
CA ALA A 310 -21.17 3.10 6.68
C ALA A 310 -21.75 2.73 8.06
N ASN A 311 -20.88 2.24 8.96
CA ASN A 311 -21.22 2.03 10.37
C ASN A 311 -21.56 3.37 11.02
N GLU A 312 -22.84 3.57 11.39
CA GLU A 312 -23.34 4.88 11.86
C GLU A 312 -22.61 5.42 13.10
N PRO A 313 -22.34 4.61 14.16
CA PRO A 313 -21.57 5.09 15.32
C PRO A 313 -20.18 5.61 14.95
N LEU A 314 -19.45 4.87 14.10
CA LEU A 314 -18.11 5.26 13.68
C LEU A 314 -18.15 6.48 12.75
N GLN A 315 -19.10 6.54 11.82
CA GLN A 315 -19.25 7.71 10.93
C GLN A 315 -19.49 8.99 11.75
N LYS A 316 -20.36 8.92 12.77
CA LYS A 316 -20.61 10.07 13.65
C LYS A 316 -19.34 10.53 14.38
N MET A 317 -18.50 9.59 14.81
CA MET A 317 -17.22 9.89 15.45
C MET A 317 -16.25 10.56 14.48
N ILE A 318 -16.15 10.05 13.25
CA ILE A 318 -15.35 10.64 12.17
C ILE A 318 -15.83 12.07 11.89
N ASP A 319 -17.14 12.27 11.73
CA ASP A 319 -17.72 13.59 11.45
C ASP A 319 -17.40 14.59 12.57
N GLU A 320 -17.49 14.18 13.85
CA GLU A 320 -17.14 15.02 14.99
C GLU A 320 -15.65 15.40 14.98
N ALA A 321 -14.76 14.43 14.72
CA ALA A 321 -13.32 14.66 14.66
C ALA A 321 -12.92 15.61 13.52
N LYS A 322 -13.67 15.60 12.41
CA LYS A 322 -13.44 16.47 11.24
C LYS A 322 -13.88 17.93 11.45
N LYS A 323 -14.86 18.19 12.33
CA LYS A 323 -15.47 19.54 12.50
C LYS A 323 -14.47 20.69 12.65
N PRO A 324 -13.40 20.60 13.46
CA PRO A 324 -12.48 21.73 13.65
C PRO A 324 -11.75 22.16 12.37
N TYR A 325 -11.65 21.27 11.38
CA TYR A 325 -10.86 21.47 10.16
C TYR A 325 -11.73 21.62 8.90
N LYS A 326 -13.00 21.21 8.99
CA LYS A 326 -13.90 21.04 7.84
C LYS A 326 -14.04 22.32 7.00
N ASP A 327 -14.33 23.46 7.63
CA ASP A 327 -14.56 24.72 6.90
C ASP A 327 -13.34 25.12 6.06
N ASN A 328 -12.13 24.92 6.59
CA ASN A 328 -10.90 25.19 5.85
C ASN A 328 -10.66 24.15 4.75
N LEU A 329 -10.71 22.86 5.10
CA LEU A 329 -10.34 21.77 4.19
C LEU A 329 -11.33 21.59 3.04
N GLU A 330 -12.63 21.78 3.27
CA GLU A 330 -13.66 21.64 2.23
C GLU A 330 -13.85 22.92 1.39
N THR A 331 -13.00 23.94 1.58
CA THR A 331 -12.98 25.12 0.72
C THR A 331 -12.57 24.72 -0.71
N VAL A 332 -13.41 25.05 -1.69
CA VAL A 332 -13.11 24.88 -3.12
C VAL A 332 -12.07 25.92 -3.57
N ILE A 333 -11.01 25.45 -4.21
CA ILE A 333 -9.88 26.26 -4.70
C ILE A 333 -9.75 26.27 -6.23
N GLY A 334 -10.57 25.48 -6.93
CA GLY A 334 -10.61 25.43 -8.39
C GLY A 334 -11.50 24.29 -8.88
N TYR A 335 -11.50 24.06 -10.19
CA TYR A 335 -12.25 22.99 -10.84
C TYR A 335 -11.41 22.30 -11.90
N THR A 336 -11.73 21.05 -12.21
CA THR A 336 -11.15 20.32 -13.34
C THR A 336 -12.21 19.77 -14.29
N THR A 337 -11.92 19.80 -15.59
CA THR A 337 -12.80 19.22 -16.64
C THR A 337 -12.40 17.79 -17.04
N THR A 338 -11.21 17.33 -16.62
CA THR A 338 -10.70 15.98 -16.87
C THR A 338 -10.39 15.27 -15.55
N PRO A 339 -10.41 13.93 -15.50
CA PRO A 339 -10.03 13.22 -14.28
C PRO A 339 -8.58 13.52 -13.88
N LEU A 340 -8.40 13.85 -12.60
CA LEU A 340 -7.11 13.88 -11.93
C LEU A 340 -6.93 12.53 -11.23
N TYR A 341 -5.85 11.82 -11.51
CA TYR A 341 -5.47 10.58 -10.84
C TYR A 341 -3.95 10.41 -10.85
N ARG A 342 -3.44 9.50 -10.00
CA ARG A 342 -2.03 9.16 -9.86
C ARG A 342 -1.84 7.65 -9.62
N TYR A 343 -1.79 6.86 -10.70
CA TYR A 343 -1.65 5.39 -10.65
C TYR A 343 -0.61 4.85 -11.65
N LEU A 344 -0.05 5.72 -12.49
CA LEU A 344 0.90 5.34 -13.52
C LEU A 344 2.33 5.56 -13.01
N THR A 345 3.21 4.62 -13.31
CA THR A 345 4.61 4.64 -12.89
C THR A 345 5.43 5.73 -13.59
N VAL A 346 4.99 6.23 -14.76
CA VAL A 346 5.76 7.15 -15.63
C VAL A 346 5.23 8.59 -15.63
N GLU A 347 3.95 8.81 -15.93
CA GLU A 347 3.36 10.15 -16.07
C GLU A 347 1.90 10.15 -15.60
N ASN A 348 1.48 11.18 -14.86
CA ASN A 348 0.11 11.28 -14.34
C ASN A 348 -0.45 12.71 -14.51
N PRO A 349 -1.75 12.87 -14.78
CA PRO A 349 -2.37 14.18 -14.91
C PRO A 349 -2.32 15.02 -13.62
N MET A 350 -2.41 14.39 -12.43
CA MET A 350 -2.22 15.10 -11.16
C MET A 350 -0.82 15.71 -11.04
N ASP A 351 0.20 14.94 -11.37
CA ASP A 351 1.60 15.38 -11.27
C ASP A 351 1.93 16.45 -12.32
N ASN A 352 1.34 16.34 -13.51
CA ASN A 352 1.44 17.35 -14.56
C ASN A 352 0.89 18.69 -14.08
N MET A 353 -0.29 18.71 -13.44
CA MET A 353 -0.87 19.91 -12.85
C MET A 353 0.02 20.53 -11.76
N ILE A 354 0.53 19.70 -10.84
CA ILE A 354 1.38 20.16 -9.73
C ILE A 354 2.66 20.80 -10.25
N THR A 355 3.33 20.13 -11.19
CA THR A 355 4.58 20.63 -11.77
C THR A 355 4.35 21.84 -12.69
N ASP A 356 3.20 21.95 -13.36
CA ASP A 356 2.81 23.14 -14.11
C ASP A 356 2.57 24.35 -13.20
N ALA A 357 1.87 24.16 -12.08
CA ALA A 357 1.65 25.21 -11.09
C ALA A 357 2.96 25.70 -10.46
N ALA A 358 3.83 24.77 -10.07
CA ALA A 358 5.14 25.10 -9.53
C ALA A 358 6.02 25.84 -10.57
N LYS A 359 6.06 25.36 -11.82
CA LYS A 359 6.79 26.04 -12.91
C LYS A 359 6.23 27.44 -13.19
N TRP A 360 4.91 27.58 -13.25
CA TRP A 360 4.23 28.85 -13.46
C TRP A 360 4.59 29.88 -12.38
N LYS A 361 4.57 29.46 -11.10
CA LYS A 361 4.86 30.34 -9.96
C LYS A 361 6.34 30.71 -9.87
N THR A 362 7.25 29.78 -10.15
CA THR A 362 8.70 30.01 -10.01
C THR A 362 9.34 30.66 -11.23
N GLY A 363 8.79 30.45 -12.43
CA GLY A 363 9.42 30.83 -13.69
C GLY A 363 10.65 29.98 -14.06
N ALA A 364 10.84 28.83 -13.41
CA ALA A 364 11.96 27.92 -13.70
C ALA A 364 11.83 27.29 -15.11
N ASP A 365 12.96 26.86 -15.68
CA ASP A 365 12.97 26.11 -16.93
C ASP A 365 12.30 24.74 -16.75
N ILE A 366 12.59 24.09 -15.62
CA ILE A 366 12.09 22.76 -15.27
C ILE A 366 11.51 22.82 -13.85
N SER A 367 10.32 22.26 -13.65
CA SER A 367 9.81 21.98 -12.30
C SER A 367 9.71 20.48 -12.11
N ILE A 368 10.09 20.00 -10.92
CA ILE A 368 10.20 18.57 -10.59
C ILE A 368 9.34 18.26 -9.36
N SER A 369 8.66 17.12 -9.41
CA SER A 369 8.02 16.47 -8.25
C SER A 369 8.46 15.00 -8.17
N ASN A 370 8.42 14.41 -6.99
CA ASN A 370 8.63 12.97 -6.84
C ASN A 370 7.43 12.19 -7.41
N GLY A 371 7.66 10.97 -7.89
CA GLY A 371 6.61 10.02 -8.22
C GLY A 371 5.99 9.39 -6.98
N PHE A 372 5.17 10.14 -6.26
CA PHE A 372 4.43 9.65 -5.10
C PHE A 372 3.32 8.65 -5.51
N ARG A 373 2.73 7.96 -4.53
CA ARG A 373 1.64 6.99 -4.75
C ARG A 373 0.32 7.32 -4.05
N PHE A 374 0.27 8.36 -3.22
CA PHE A 374 -0.96 8.87 -2.59
C PHE A 374 -1.69 9.88 -3.46
N GLY A 375 -2.98 10.09 -3.22
CA GLY A 375 -3.80 11.09 -3.91
C GLY A 375 -4.99 10.48 -4.62
N ASN A 376 -6.14 10.47 -3.94
CA ASN A 376 -7.37 9.89 -4.45
C ASN A 376 -7.85 10.64 -5.70
N PRO A 377 -8.38 9.92 -6.71
CA PRO A 377 -8.93 10.53 -7.91
C PRO A 377 -9.95 11.65 -7.66
N ILE A 378 -9.88 12.69 -8.49
CA ILE A 378 -10.87 13.77 -8.57
C ILE A 378 -11.49 13.70 -9.96
N VAL A 379 -12.76 13.33 -10.02
CA VAL A 379 -13.39 12.88 -11.27
C VAL A 379 -14.61 13.75 -11.60
N PRO A 380 -14.66 14.40 -12.78
CA PRO A 380 -15.85 15.09 -13.26
C PRO A 380 -17.05 14.14 -13.39
N GLU A 381 -18.23 14.56 -12.92
CA GLU A 381 -19.45 13.76 -13.00
C GLU A 381 -20.48 14.40 -13.92
N LYS A 382 -21.16 13.59 -14.73
CA LYS A 382 -22.39 13.97 -15.47
C LYS A 382 -22.27 15.26 -16.31
N GLY A 383 -21.08 15.56 -16.83
CA GLY A 383 -20.82 16.74 -17.66
C GLY A 383 -20.55 18.02 -16.86
N GLU A 384 -20.45 17.92 -15.53
CA GLU A 384 -20.05 19.01 -14.65
C GLU A 384 -18.56 18.89 -14.29
N ASN A 385 -17.89 20.03 -14.14
CA ASN A 385 -16.50 20.06 -13.69
C ASN A 385 -16.40 19.58 -12.24
N ALA A 386 -15.40 18.77 -11.92
CA ALA A 386 -15.18 18.37 -10.53
C ALA A 386 -14.56 19.52 -9.72
N PRO A 387 -15.08 19.83 -8.52
CA PRO A 387 -14.45 20.78 -7.61
C PRO A 387 -13.14 20.20 -7.07
N ILE A 388 -12.12 21.05 -6.98
CA ILE A 388 -10.87 20.76 -6.27
C ILE A 388 -10.93 21.52 -4.95
N THR A 389 -10.85 20.81 -3.83
CA THR A 389 -10.84 21.39 -2.49
C THR A 389 -9.43 21.46 -1.89
N LYS A 390 -9.27 22.17 -0.77
CA LYS A 390 -8.02 22.11 0.00
C LYS A 390 -7.76 20.71 0.55
N ALA A 391 -8.79 19.94 0.91
CA ALA A 391 -8.65 18.54 1.31
C ALA A 391 -7.98 17.74 0.19
N ASN A 392 -8.48 17.87 -1.05
CA ASN A 392 -7.86 17.21 -2.19
C ASN A 392 -6.42 17.63 -2.43
N LEU A 393 -6.09 18.91 -2.20
CA LEU A 393 -4.71 19.39 -2.30
C LEU A 393 -3.80 18.74 -1.25
N TRP A 394 -4.28 18.55 -0.03
CA TRP A 394 -3.57 17.78 1.00
C TRP A 394 -3.48 16.30 0.64
N ASP A 395 -4.48 15.70 0.00
CA ASP A 395 -4.42 14.28 -0.39
C ASP A 395 -3.33 14.03 -1.46
N ILE A 396 -3.18 14.96 -2.42
CA ILE A 396 -2.16 14.84 -3.48
C ILE A 396 -0.77 15.34 -3.07
N LEU A 397 -0.69 16.26 -2.10
CA LEU A 397 0.52 16.88 -1.56
C LEU A 397 0.43 17.02 -0.03
N PRO A 398 0.52 15.92 0.72
CA PRO A 398 0.34 15.90 2.17
C PRO A 398 1.48 16.53 2.97
N ILE A 399 2.55 16.94 2.29
CA ILE A 399 3.71 17.62 2.87
C ILE A 399 3.82 19.00 2.19
N ASN A 400 3.46 20.05 2.92
CA ASN A 400 3.44 21.41 2.40
C ASN A 400 4.72 22.18 2.75
N GLU A 401 5.75 21.98 1.93
CA GLU A 401 7.05 22.64 2.09
C GLU A 401 7.22 23.83 1.16
N ASN A 402 8.13 24.73 1.51
CA ASN A 402 8.54 25.83 0.64
C ASN A 402 9.11 25.30 -0.68
N ILE A 403 8.88 26.02 -1.77
CA ILE A 403 9.54 25.71 -3.05
C ILE A 403 10.96 26.25 -3.03
N LYS A 404 11.89 25.52 -3.65
CA LYS A 404 13.28 25.94 -3.86
C LYS A 404 13.60 25.95 -5.35
N THR A 405 14.41 26.90 -5.77
CA THR A 405 15.00 26.95 -7.12
C THR A 405 16.51 26.82 -7.06
N GLY A 406 17.12 26.23 -8.07
CA GLY A 406 18.58 26.20 -8.26
C GLY A 406 18.93 25.96 -9.72
N LYS A 407 20.22 25.93 -10.06
CA LYS A 407 20.70 25.66 -11.41
C LYS A 407 21.52 24.38 -11.45
N ALA A 408 21.28 23.56 -12.47
CA ALA A 408 22.05 22.36 -12.76
C ALA A 408 22.47 22.35 -14.23
N SER A 409 23.62 21.75 -14.53
CA SER A 409 24.01 21.54 -15.92
C SER A 409 23.14 20.47 -16.58
N GLY A 410 22.99 20.50 -17.90
CA GLY A 410 22.32 19.44 -18.64
C GLY A 410 22.92 18.05 -18.34
N ARG A 411 24.24 17.98 -18.15
CA ARG A 411 24.92 16.75 -17.75
C ARG A 411 24.46 16.25 -16.38
N GLN A 412 24.41 17.13 -15.39
CA GLN A 412 23.96 16.81 -14.03
C GLN A 412 22.50 16.35 -14.02
N ILE A 413 21.63 16.95 -14.83
CA ILE A 413 20.24 16.54 -14.99
C ILE A 413 20.16 15.14 -15.59
N LYS A 414 20.93 14.86 -16.66
CA LYS A 414 20.97 13.54 -17.29
C LYS A 414 21.44 12.45 -16.33
N ASP A 415 22.55 12.68 -15.63
CA ASP A 415 23.13 11.71 -14.70
C ASP A 415 22.19 11.45 -13.50
N TRP A 416 21.51 12.49 -13.01
CA TRP A 416 20.45 12.35 -11.99
C TRP A 416 19.26 11.54 -12.52
N LEU A 417 18.80 11.83 -13.74
CA LEU A 417 17.65 11.15 -14.32
C LEU A 417 17.92 9.66 -14.58
N GLU A 418 19.11 9.30 -15.06
CA GLU A 418 19.56 7.90 -15.17
C GLU A 418 19.43 7.15 -13.84
N LYS A 419 19.87 7.79 -12.75
CA LYS A 419 19.75 7.25 -11.39
C LYS A 419 18.28 7.10 -10.97
N GLU A 420 17.45 8.10 -11.20
CA GLU A 420 16.03 8.06 -10.81
C GLU A 420 15.22 7.03 -11.61
N ILE A 421 15.48 6.88 -12.92
CA ILE A 421 14.90 5.82 -13.74
C ILE A 421 15.37 4.45 -13.24
N HIS A 422 16.64 4.30 -12.86
CA HIS A 422 17.14 3.07 -12.26
C HIS A 422 16.46 2.75 -10.92
N ASN A 423 16.32 3.73 -10.03
CA ASN A 423 15.64 3.56 -8.75
C ASN A 423 14.18 3.09 -8.89
N ALA A 424 13.48 3.55 -9.94
CA ALA A 424 12.08 3.20 -10.20
C ALA A 424 11.92 1.85 -10.93
N PHE A 425 12.87 1.49 -11.80
CA PHE A 425 12.75 0.36 -12.73
C PHE A 425 13.94 -0.61 -12.66
N SER A 426 14.66 -0.70 -11.54
CA SER A 426 15.71 -1.73 -11.42
C SER A 426 15.05 -3.13 -11.43
N PRO A 427 15.63 -4.10 -12.15
CA PRO A 427 15.22 -5.50 -12.02
C PRO A 427 15.64 -6.09 -10.66
N ASN A 428 16.61 -5.48 -9.97
CA ASN A 428 17.01 -5.87 -8.63
C ASN A 428 16.13 -5.17 -7.59
N ALA A 429 15.35 -5.95 -6.83
CA ALA A 429 14.49 -5.45 -5.76
C ALA A 429 15.21 -4.58 -4.73
N ASN A 430 16.47 -4.91 -4.40
CA ASN A 430 17.26 -4.20 -3.40
C ASN A 430 17.81 -2.85 -3.89
N GLU A 431 17.81 -2.62 -5.20
CA GLU A 431 18.18 -1.33 -5.80
C GLU A 431 16.97 -0.41 -6.03
N ARG A 432 15.75 -0.91 -5.78
CA ARG A 432 14.56 -0.08 -5.84
C ARG A 432 14.47 0.83 -4.63
N PHE A 433 14.23 2.11 -4.89
CA PHE A 433 14.15 3.13 -3.85
C PHE A 433 12.71 3.44 -3.40
N GLY A 434 11.74 2.63 -3.84
CA GLY A 434 10.36 2.65 -3.34
C GLY A 434 9.46 3.74 -3.90
N GLY A 435 9.88 4.56 -4.87
CA GLY A 435 9.02 5.54 -5.56
C GLY A 435 8.75 5.18 -7.03
N TRP A 436 7.80 5.87 -7.66
CA TRP A 436 7.66 5.89 -9.12
C TRP A 436 8.60 6.91 -9.76
N MET A 437 8.63 6.97 -11.10
CA MET A 437 9.46 7.92 -11.84
C MET A 437 9.22 9.36 -11.36
N VAL A 438 10.28 10.16 -11.35
CA VAL A 438 10.17 11.61 -11.11
C VAL A 438 9.30 12.28 -12.18
N ARG A 439 8.60 13.34 -11.79
CA ARG A 439 7.60 14.05 -12.60
C ARG A 439 8.11 15.44 -12.90
N PHE A 440 7.76 15.98 -14.07
CA PHE A 440 8.26 17.30 -14.42
C PHE A 440 7.36 18.09 -15.37
N SER A 441 7.58 19.41 -15.38
CA SER A 441 7.08 20.35 -16.38
C SER A 441 8.25 21.10 -16.99
N GLY A 442 8.17 21.45 -18.28
CA GLY A 442 9.24 22.11 -19.02
C GLY A 442 10.30 21.20 -19.64
N MET A 443 10.25 19.90 -19.32
CA MET A 443 11.15 18.87 -19.84
C MET A 443 10.33 17.74 -20.49
N ARG A 444 10.88 17.09 -21.52
CA ARG A 444 10.42 15.78 -22.00
C ARG A 444 11.57 14.79 -22.03
N VAL A 445 11.28 13.52 -21.73
CA VAL A 445 12.24 12.43 -21.64
C VAL A 445 11.71 11.21 -22.37
N GLU A 446 12.53 10.65 -23.25
CA GLU A 446 12.35 9.30 -23.79
C GLU A 446 13.42 8.39 -23.17
N PHE A 447 13.02 7.21 -22.72
CA PHE A 447 13.91 6.28 -22.06
C PHE A 447 13.53 4.81 -22.32
N ASP A 448 14.52 3.94 -22.20
CA ASP A 448 14.41 2.49 -22.39
C ASP A 448 14.74 1.79 -21.06
N VAL A 449 13.75 1.13 -20.47
CA VAL A 449 13.90 0.44 -19.19
C VAL A 449 14.68 -0.86 -19.28
N GLN A 450 14.83 -1.42 -20.49
CA GLN A 450 15.60 -2.64 -20.75
C GLN A 450 17.10 -2.37 -20.82
N LYS A 451 17.52 -1.11 -20.96
CA LYS A 451 18.94 -0.75 -20.93
C LYS A 451 19.54 -0.85 -19.53
N GLU A 452 20.85 -1.09 -19.55
CA GLU A 452 21.68 -1.13 -18.36
C GLU A 452 21.65 0.21 -17.60
N LYS A 453 21.96 0.13 -16.32
CA LYS A 453 22.06 1.29 -15.44
C LYS A 453 23.01 2.33 -16.03
N GLY A 454 22.52 3.56 -16.23
CA GLY A 454 23.31 4.67 -16.79
C GLY A 454 23.21 4.82 -18.31
N GLU A 455 22.45 3.95 -18.99
CA GLU A 455 22.23 4.00 -20.44
C GLU A 455 20.73 4.00 -20.81
N ARG A 456 19.85 4.35 -19.87
CA ARG A 456 18.39 4.28 -20.06
C ARG A 456 17.83 5.51 -20.76
N VAL A 457 18.40 6.69 -20.55
CA VAL A 457 17.94 7.93 -21.15
C VAL A 457 18.33 7.95 -22.63
N GLN A 458 17.32 8.02 -23.51
CA GLN A 458 17.52 8.11 -24.96
C GLN A 458 17.57 9.56 -25.42
N SER A 459 16.63 10.39 -24.96
CA SER A 459 16.55 11.79 -25.34
C SER A 459 15.98 12.64 -24.20
N ILE A 460 16.46 13.88 -24.10
CA ILE A 460 15.90 14.90 -23.20
C ILE A 460 15.72 16.18 -24.00
N THR A 461 14.54 16.78 -23.91
CA THR A 461 14.29 18.13 -24.43
C THR A 461 13.83 19.05 -23.30
N VAL A 462 14.27 20.31 -23.33
CA VAL A 462 13.87 21.34 -22.38
C VAL A 462 13.29 22.52 -23.16
N ASN A 463 12.07 22.93 -22.81
CA ASN A 463 11.31 23.96 -23.53
C ASN A 463 11.26 23.73 -25.06
N GLY A 464 11.18 22.46 -25.48
CA GLY A 464 11.07 22.06 -26.89
C GLY A 464 12.39 21.95 -27.67
N ASN A 465 13.53 22.26 -27.06
CA ASN A 465 14.85 22.10 -27.69
C ASN A 465 15.61 20.92 -27.09
N PRO A 466 16.46 20.21 -27.84
CA PRO A 466 17.39 19.23 -27.27
C PRO A 466 18.18 19.82 -26.11
N MET A 467 18.32 19.04 -25.04
CA MET A 467 19.08 19.46 -23.86
C MET A 467 20.57 19.45 -24.16
N GLU A 468 21.26 20.55 -23.84
CA GLU A 468 22.70 20.70 -24.02
C GLU A 468 23.44 20.43 -22.71
N GLU A 469 24.44 19.54 -22.73
CA GLU A 469 25.09 19.05 -21.51
C GLU A 469 25.76 20.17 -20.66
N SER A 470 26.33 21.19 -21.30
CA SER A 470 27.03 22.29 -20.62
C SER A 470 26.13 23.45 -20.20
N THR A 471 24.88 23.50 -20.68
CA THR A 471 23.95 24.58 -20.36
C THR A 471 23.45 24.45 -18.94
N LEU A 472 23.38 25.56 -18.20
CA LEU A 472 22.74 25.61 -16.90
C LEU A 472 21.24 25.88 -17.08
N TYR A 473 20.42 25.00 -16.52
CA TYR A 473 18.97 25.12 -16.49
C TYR A 473 18.50 25.44 -15.08
N THR A 474 17.51 26.33 -14.96
CA THR A 474 16.88 26.64 -13.67
C THR A 474 15.82 25.59 -13.35
N ILE A 475 15.92 24.98 -12.17
CA ILE A 475 15.06 23.90 -11.72
C ILE A 475 14.31 24.33 -10.46
N SER A 476 13.05 23.92 -10.30
CA SER A 476 12.31 24.02 -9.04
C SER A 476 11.84 22.67 -8.50
N ALA A 477 11.85 22.51 -7.17
CA ALA A 477 11.16 21.43 -6.45
C ALA A 477 10.91 21.85 -4.99
N CYS A 478 10.15 21.06 -4.24
CA CYS A 478 9.94 21.30 -2.80
C CYS A 478 11.24 21.12 -2.00
N VAL A 479 11.38 21.90 -0.92
CA VAL A 479 12.43 21.70 0.09
C VAL A 479 12.23 20.35 0.77
N ARG A 480 13.35 19.67 1.05
CA ARG A 480 13.41 18.54 1.98
C ARG A 480 14.25 19.00 3.18
N PRO A 481 13.63 19.37 4.30
CA PRO A 481 14.37 19.69 5.51
C PRO A 481 15.40 18.61 5.85
N GLY A 482 16.52 18.96 6.49
CA GLY A 482 17.59 18.01 6.78
C GLY A 482 18.54 17.70 5.60
N ASP A 483 18.11 17.84 4.35
CA ASP A 483 19.02 17.77 3.20
C ASP A 483 19.92 19.03 3.14
N PRO A 484 21.15 18.92 2.57
CA PRO A 484 21.95 20.07 2.19
C PRO A 484 21.17 21.11 1.37
N LEU A 485 21.48 22.39 1.58
CA LEU A 485 20.75 23.49 0.93
C LEU A 485 20.81 23.37 -0.59
N ASP A 486 21.92 22.92 -1.15
CA ASP A 486 22.17 22.74 -2.57
C ASP A 486 21.65 21.42 -3.16
N ASN A 487 20.92 20.62 -2.38
CA ASN A 487 20.25 19.41 -2.87
C ASN A 487 18.80 19.70 -3.30
N LEU A 488 18.40 19.38 -4.52
CA LEU A 488 17.03 19.56 -5.00
C LEU A 488 16.51 18.24 -5.56
N CYS A 489 15.48 17.65 -4.94
CA CYS A 489 14.92 16.35 -5.34
C CYS A 489 16.01 15.25 -5.50
N ARG A 490 16.90 15.09 -4.51
CA ARG A 490 18.07 14.17 -4.53
C ARG A 490 19.14 14.47 -5.61
N MET A 491 18.99 15.56 -6.38
CA MET A 491 20.07 16.08 -7.21
C MET A 491 20.98 16.95 -6.34
N GLU A 492 22.25 16.60 -6.22
CA GLU A 492 23.22 17.27 -5.35
C GLU A 492 23.98 18.38 -6.09
N ASN A 493 24.53 19.35 -5.35
CA ASN A 493 25.43 20.40 -5.86
C ASN A 493 24.79 21.35 -6.88
N LEU A 494 23.56 21.81 -6.64
CA LEU A 494 22.96 22.86 -7.46
C LEU A 494 23.58 24.24 -7.18
N GLN A 495 23.68 25.06 -8.22
CA GLN A 495 24.16 26.44 -8.14
C GLN A 495 23.02 27.43 -7.88
N ASP A 496 23.33 28.61 -7.36
CA ASP A 496 22.39 29.73 -7.19
C ASP A 496 21.07 29.34 -6.48
N VAL A 497 21.18 28.55 -5.42
CA VAL A 497 20.01 27.98 -4.76
C VAL A 497 19.29 29.01 -3.90
N ILE A 498 17.97 29.12 -4.10
CA ILE A 498 17.10 30.08 -3.41
C ILE A 498 15.84 29.35 -2.95
N VAL A 499 15.61 29.35 -1.62
CA VAL A 499 14.32 28.95 -1.04
C VAL A 499 13.34 30.11 -1.19
N LYS A 500 12.17 29.85 -1.76
CA LYS A 500 11.10 30.82 -1.93
C LYS A 500 10.33 31.00 -0.62
N ASP A 501 9.67 32.13 -0.47
CA ASP A 501 8.85 32.50 0.69
C ASP A 501 7.42 31.93 0.63
N TYR A 502 7.11 31.16 -0.41
CA TYR A 502 5.83 30.47 -0.60
C TYR A 502 6.00 28.96 -0.70
N THR A 503 4.94 28.25 -0.35
CA THR A 503 4.85 26.79 -0.36
C THR A 503 4.36 26.23 -1.69
N ILE A 504 4.45 24.92 -1.85
CA ILE A 504 3.85 24.23 -3.00
C ILE A 504 2.33 24.35 -3.01
N HIS A 505 1.66 24.36 -1.84
CA HIS A 505 0.22 24.60 -1.79
C HIS A 505 -0.13 26.01 -2.25
N ASP A 506 0.64 27.03 -1.84
CA ASP A 506 0.42 28.41 -2.29
C ASP A 506 0.52 28.51 -3.82
N ALA A 507 1.52 27.87 -4.42
CA ALA A 507 1.70 27.83 -5.87
C ALA A 507 0.51 27.18 -6.59
N VAL A 508 0.02 26.04 -6.09
CA VAL A 508 -1.13 25.35 -6.68
C VAL A 508 -2.43 26.15 -6.50
N ILE A 509 -2.68 26.70 -5.31
CA ILE A 509 -3.89 27.50 -5.03
C ILE A 509 -3.92 28.74 -5.93
N GLU A 510 -2.81 29.47 -6.05
CA GLU A 510 -2.74 30.65 -6.92
C GLU A 510 -2.87 30.29 -8.40
N TYR A 511 -2.29 29.17 -8.83
CA TYR A 511 -2.42 28.68 -10.19
C TYR A 511 -3.89 28.35 -10.52
N LEU A 512 -4.56 27.59 -9.66
CA LEU A 512 -5.98 27.28 -9.83
C LEU A 512 -6.85 28.54 -9.81
N GLY A 513 -6.53 29.53 -8.97
CA GLY A 513 -7.23 30.82 -8.94
C GLY A 513 -7.19 31.60 -10.26
N LYS A 514 -6.20 31.33 -11.13
CA LYS A 514 -6.06 31.99 -12.44
C LYS A 514 -6.42 31.10 -13.63
N HIS A 515 -6.29 29.79 -13.49
CA HIS A 515 -6.38 28.83 -14.58
C HIS A 515 -7.57 27.87 -14.47
N SER A 516 -8.40 27.99 -13.42
CA SER A 516 -9.60 27.18 -13.26
C SER A 516 -10.69 27.55 -14.29
N PRO A 517 -11.39 26.58 -14.93
CA PRO A 517 -11.18 25.14 -14.78
C PRO A 517 -9.94 24.65 -15.55
N ILE A 518 -9.19 23.72 -14.94
CA ILE A 518 -8.01 23.09 -15.56
C ILE A 518 -8.39 21.77 -16.23
N SER A 519 -7.57 21.34 -17.21
CA SER A 519 -7.83 20.10 -17.99
C SER A 519 -6.56 19.28 -18.23
N PRO A 520 -5.77 18.96 -17.19
CA PRO A 520 -4.50 18.25 -17.37
C PRO A 520 -4.75 16.82 -17.87
N THR A 521 -3.82 16.34 -18.68
CA THR A 521 -3.85 15.00 -19.29
C THR A 521 -2.43 14.44 -19.31
N ILE A 522 -2.29 13.17 -19.70
CA ILE A 522 -0.99 12.60 -20.09
C ILE A 522 -0.64 13.19 -21.45
N ASP A 523 0.39 14.03 -21.50
CA ASP A 523 0.80 14.82 -22.66
C ASP A 523 2.20 14.47 -23.19
N GLY A 524 2.79 13.37 -22.68
CA GLY A 524 4.03 12.78 -23.19
C GLY A 524 5.28 13.48 -22.66
N ARG A 525 5.30 13.79 -21.36
CA ARG A 525 6.49 14.33 -20.68
C ARG A 525 7.52 13.24 -20.46
N SER A 526 7.06 12.03 -20.17
CA SER A 526 7.94 10.88 -19.99
C SER A 526 7.39 9.72 -20.79
N TYR A 527 8.24 9.03 -21.55
CA TYR A 527 7.80 7.91 -22.37
C TYR A 527 8.85 6.81 -22.48
N SER A 528 8.36 5.57 -22.47
CA SER A 528 9.15 4.37 -22.73
C SER A 528 8.30 3.41 -23.58
N ASP A 529 8.84 2.96 -24.71
CA ASP A 529 8.16 2.04 -25.62
C ASP A 529 7.72 0.75 -24.91
N ASP A 530 8.57 0.22 -24.02
CA ASP A 530 8.30 -1.02 -23.27
C ASP A 530 7.18 -0.89 -22.24
N LEU A 531 6.93 0.32 -21.72
CA LEU A 531 5.91 0.57 -20.70
C LEU A 531 4.60 1.09 -21.29
N GLY A 532 4.67 1.69 -22.48
CA GLY A 532 3.54 2.31 -23.15
C GLY A 532 2.98 3.54 -22.42
N LYS A 533 1.83 4.03 -22.89
CA LYS A 533 1.20 5.25 -22.38
C LYS A 533 0.58 5.07 -20.98
N TYR A 534 -0.11 3.95 -20.76
CA TYR A 534 -0.75 3.63 -19.49
C TYR A 534 0.12 2.64 -18.72
N SER A 535 1.24 3.14 -18.23
CA SER A 535 2.27 2.37 -17.53
C SER A 535 1.88 2.08 -16.07
N PHE A 536 0.95 1.15 -15.83
CA PHE A 536 0.63 0.73 -14.46
C PHE A 536 1.79 -0.04 -13.81
N SER A 537 1.74 -0.20 -12.49
CA SER A 537 2.73 -1.03 -11.78
C SER A 537 2.67 -2.46 -12.30
N THR A 538 3.83 -3.07 -12.45
CA THR A 538 4.01 -4.47 -12.81
C THR A 538 5.02 -5.06 -11.85
N ILE A 539 4.96 -6.37 -11.63
CA ILE A 539 5.96 -7.09 -10.85
C ILE A 539 6.56 -8.16 -11.76
N PRO A 540 7.75 -7.92 -12.34
CA PRO A 540 8.42 -8.88 -13.21
C PRO A 540 8.61 -10.24 -12.52
N GLY A 541 8.37 -11.32 -13.26
CA GLY A 541 8.49 -12.69 -12.76
C GLY A 541 7.25 -13.22 -12.03
N THR A 542 6.17 -12.43 -11.97
CA THR A 542 4.89 -12.86 -11.40
C THR A 542 3.74 -12.69 -12.41
N ASN A 543 2.56 -13.19 -12.06
CA ASN A 543 1.31 -12.99 -12.79
C ASN A 543 0.56 -11.72 -12.35
N TYR A 544 1.18 -10.84 -11.57
CA TYR A 544 0.54 -9.61 -11.12
C TYR A 544 0.21 -8.69 -12.30
N VAL A 545 -1.05 -8.29 -12.38
CA VAL A 545 -1.55 -7.28 -13.30
C VAL A 545 -2.35 -6.27 -12.46
N PHE A 546 -2.17 -4.99 -12.76
CA PHE A 546 -2.99 -3.96 -12.15
C PHE A 546 -4.39 -3.98 -12.76
N GLU A 547 -5.41 -4.13 -11.90
CA GLU A 547 -6.84 -4.18 -12.25
C GLU A 547 -7.67 -3.24 -11.37
#